data_AF-A0A1L9AZN1-F1
#
_entry.id   AF-A0A1L9AZN1-F1
#
_cell.length_a   1.000
_cell.length_b   1.000
_cell.length_c   1.000
_cell.angle_alpha   90.00
_cell.angle_beta   90.00
_cell.angle_gamma   90.00
#
_symmetry.space_group_name_H-M   'P 1'
#
loop_
_entity.id
_entity.type
_entity.pdbx_description
1 polymer ?
#
loop_
_entity_poly.entity_id
_entity_poly.type
_entity_poly.pdbx_seq_one_letter_code
_entity_poly.pdbx_strand_id
1 'polypeptide(L)'
;MSDAQYAHFLEQMDSYLDRGERYVCVMDVSLCSMLTVTQRYMHAEWIHRNEARLSQQLLGLASIMTSAHMRLSRSLLTYLKPMPVPCATVPDMDAALRYVAGRLAGEGLVALAERLRYRFGLRIRQAG
;
A
#
# COMPACT_ATOMS: atom_id res chain seq x y z
N MET A 1 -11.94 14.71 1.49
CA MET A 1 -10.62 15.23 1.12
C MET A 1 -10.79 16.02 -0.17
N SER A 2 -10.30 17.26 -0.22
CA SER A 2 -10.30 18.06 -1.45
C SER A 2 -9.20 17.60 -2.41
N ASP A 3 -9.26 18.02 -3.67
CA ASP A 3 -8.24 17.69 -4.66
C ASP A 3 -6.86 18.24 -4.28
N ALA A 4 -6.79 19.43 -3.67
CA ALA A 4 -5.53 19.99 -3.17
C ALA A 4 -4.93 19.15 -2.02
N GLN A 5 -5.77 18.69 -1.09
CA GLN A 5 -5.32 17.78 -0.02
C GLN A 5 -4.86 16.44 -0.58
N TYR A 6 -5.49 15.98 -1.67
CA TYR A 6 -5.10 14.75 -2.35
C TYR A 6 -3.78 14.89 -3.09
N ALA A 7 -3.55 16.01 -3.77
CA ALA A 7 -2.26 16.33 -4.39
C ALA A 7 -1.14 16.30 -3.36
N HIS A 8 -1.36 16.94 -2.21
CA HIS A 8 -0.39 16.96 -1.13
C HIS A 8 -0.10 15.56 -0.57
N PHE A 9 -1.12 14.70 -0.47
CA PHE A 9 -0.92 13.30 -0.11
C PHE A 9 -0.02 12.55 -1.13
N LEU A 10 -0.16 12.81 -2.43
CA LEU A 10 0.71 12.21 -3.45
C LEU A 10 2.15 12.74 -3.36
N GLU A 11 2.35 14.03 -3.06
CA GLU A 11 3.68 14.61 -2.78
C GLU A 11 4.33 13.95 -1.55
N GLN A 12 3.55 13.72 -0.50
CA GLN A 12 4.02 12.97 0.66
C GLN A 12 4.46 11.55 0.28
N MET A 13 3.78 10.94 -0.69
CA MET A 13 4.16 9.61 -1.18
C MET A 13 5.46 9.63 -1.98
N ASP A 14 5.75 10.71 -2.72
CA ASP A 14 7.05 10.89 -3.39
C ASP A 14 8.21 10.89 -2.38
N SER A 15 8.02 11.45 -1.18
CA SER A 15 9.06 11.46 -0.13
C SER A 15 9.51 10.06 0.34
N TYR A 16 8.69 9.02 0.12
CA TYR A 16 9.09 7.63 0.40
C TYR A 16 9.94 7.07 -0.74
N LEU A 17 9.62 7.44 -1.98
CA LEU A 17 10.39 7.04 -3.15
C LEU A 17 11.73 7.78 -3.24
N ASP A 18 11.81 9.00 -2.71
CA ASP A 18 13.02 9.83 -2.74
C ASP A 18 14.13 9.25 -1.84
N ARG A 19 13.78 8.40 -0.88
CA ARG A 19 14.74 7.71 -0.02
C ARG A 19 15.62 6.72 -0.79
N GLY A 20 15.13 6.20 -1.91
CA GLY A 20 15.82 5.16 -2.68
C GLY A 20 15.90 3.79 -2.00
N GLU A 21 15.30 3.64 -0.82
CA GLU A 21 15.31 2.40 -0.05
C GLU A 21 14.20 1.44 -0.50
N ARG A 22 14.43 0.14 -0.38
CA ARG A 22 13.36 -0.85 -0.58
C ARG A 22 12.47 -0.89 0.66
N TYR A 23 11.16 -0.79 0.49
CA TYR A 23 10.21 -0.72 1.59
C TYR A 23 8.91 -1.48 1.31
N VAL A 24 8.14 -1.69 2.38
CA VAL A 24 6.77 -2.17 2.31
C VAL A 24 5.84 -1.09 2.84
N CYS A 25 4.60 -1.07 2.35
CA CYS A 25 3.61 -0.07 2.75
C CYS A 25 2.37 -0.74 3.35
N VAL A 26 1.93 -0.22 4.49
CA VAL A 26 0.60 -0.46 5.04
C VAL A 26 -0.15 0.86 4.99
N MET A 27 -1.32 0.86 4.37
CA MET A 27 -2.18 2.03 4.24
C MET A 27 -3.55 1.72 4.83
N ASP A 28 -3.94 2.46 5.87
CA ASP A 28 -5.30 2.39 6.40
C ASP A 28 -6.19 3.37 5.65
N VAL A 29 -7.13 2.83 4.86
CA VAL A 29 -8.12 3.61 4.12
C VAL A 29 -9.54 3.30 4.58
N SER A 30 -9.70 2.70 5.77
CA SER A 30 -10.99 2.28 6.31
C SER A 30 -11.93 3.46 6.57
N LEU A 31 -11.38 4.63 6.92
CA LEU A 31 -12.13 5.88 7.16
C LEU A 31 -12.13 6.84 5.95
N CYS A 32 -11.53 6.43 4.83
CA CYS A 32 -11.50 7.27 3.63
C CYS A 32 -12.83 7.19 2.88
N SER A 33 -13.22 8.32 2.28
CA SER A 33 -14.32 8.37 1.30
C SER A 33 -13.82 7.95 -0.08
N MET A 34 -14.73 7.57 -0.98
CA MET A 34 -14.38 7.26 -2.36
C MET A 34 -13.62 8.42 -3.01
N LEU A 35 -12.63 8.07 -3.83
CA LEU A 35 -11.93 9.06 -4.64
C LEU A 35 -12.90 9.68 -5.64
N THR A 36 -12.74 10.97 -5.91
CA THR A 36 -13.42 11.62 -7.05
C THR A 36 -12.83 11.11 -8.37
N VAL A 37 -13.47 11.44 -9.49
CA VAL A 37 -12.91 11.16 -10.83
C VAL A 37 -11.55 11.83 -10.98
N THR A 38 -11.45 13.11 -10.63
CA THR A 38 -10.20 13.89 -10.66
C THR A 38 -9.10 13.21 -9.84
N GLN A 39 -9.41 12.83 -8.59
CA GLN A 39 -8.43 12.18 -7.71
C GLN A 39 -7.96 10.82 -8.24
N ARG A 40 -8.82 10.04 -8.90
CA ARG A 40 -8.39 8.81 -9.57
C ARG A 40 -7.40 9.07 -10.69
N TYR A 41 -7.63 10.10 -11.51
CA TYR A 41 -6.67 10.48 -12.56
C TYR A 41 -5.35 11.00 -11.98
N MET A 42 -5.41 11.82 -10.92
CA MET A 42 -4.19 12.27 -10.22
C MET A 42 -3.38 11.10 -9.67
N HIS A 43 -4.05 10.11 -9.08
CA HIS A 43 -3.40 8.91 -8.56
C HIS A 43 -2.82 8.05 -9.69
N ALA A 44 -3.58 7.82 -10.77
CA ALA A 44 -3.12 7.04 -11.92
C ALA A 44 -1.90 7.68 -12.57
N GLU A 45 -1.91 9.00 -12.74
CA GLU A 45 -0.77 9.77 -13.25
C GLU A 45 0.43 9.70 -12.32
N TRP A 46 0.21 9.74 -11.00
CA TRP A 46 1.28 9.55 -10.03
C TRP A 46 1.90 8.14 -10.12
N ILE A 47 1.09 7.08 -10.25
CA ILE A 47 1.61 5.73 -10.46
C ILE A 47 2.41 5.67 -11.76
N HIS A 48 1.88 6.25 -12.85
CA HIS A 48 2.54 6.23 -14.16
C HIS A 48 3.92 6.91 -14.11
N ARG A 49 4.00 8.13 -13.57
CA ARG A 49 5.25 8.88 -13.45
C ARG A 49 6.29 8.18 -12.57
N ASN A 50 5.84 7.43 -11.56
CA ASN A 50 6.72 6.76 -10.59
C ASN A 50 6.87 5.25 -10.84
N GLU A 51 6.38 4.71 -11.95
CA GLU A 51 6.25 3.27 -12.17
C GLU A 51 7.57 2.51 -11.96
N ALA A 52 8.67 2.98 -12.57
CA ALA A 52 9.98 2.35 -12.42
C ALA A 52 10.47 2.36 -10.96
N ARG A 53 10.29 3.49 -10.26
CA ARG A 53 10.70 3.65 -8.85
C ARG A 53 9.87 2.74 -7.96
N LEU A 54 8.56 2.68 -8.18
CA LEU A 54 7.64 1.78 -7.47
C LEU A 54 8.04 0.33 -7.65
N SER A 55 8.28 -0.13 -8.89
CA SER A 55 8.71 -1.51 -9.15
C SER A 55 10.04 -1.87 -8.50
N GLN A 56 10.97 -0.93 -8.40
CA GLN A 56 12.29 -1.17 -7.80
C GLN A 56 12.27 -1.13 -6.27
N GLN A 57 11.46 -0.25 -5.69
CA GLN A 57 11.56 0.11 -4.27
C GLN A 57 10.40 -0.45 -3.43
N LEU A 58 9.18 -0.51 -3.96
CA LEU A 58 8.01 -0.95 -3.18
C LEU A 58 7.82 -2.48 -3.30
N LEU A 59 8.10 -3.20 -2.23
CA LEU A 59 8.06 -4.67 -2.20
C LEU A 59 6.64 -5.23 -2.04
N GLY A 60 5.73 -4.41 -1.56
CA GLY A 60 4.31 -4.70 -1.53
C GLY A 60 3.51 -3.67 -0.73
N LEU A 61 2.22 -3.59 -1.06
CA LEU A 61 1.27 -2.66 -0.45
C LEU A 61 0.07 -3.42 0.13
N ALA A 62 -0.13 -3.32 1.44
CA ALA A 62 -1.36 -3.73 2.09
C ALA A 62 -2.27 -2.52 2.32
N SER A 63 -3.51 -2.59 1.85
CA SER A 63 -4.54 -1.58 2.12
C SER A 63 -5.61 -2.15 3.06
N ILE A 64 -5.73 -1.58 4.26
CA ILE A 64 -6.81 -1.92 5.20
C ILE A 64 -8.08 -1.25 4.69
N MET A 65 -9.07 -2.06 4.31
CA MET A 65 -10.26 -1.56 3.62
C MET A 65 -11.49 -2.38 4.00
N THR A 66 -12.34 -1.78 4.82
CA THR A 66 -13.55 -2.42 5.35
C THR A 66 -14.79 -2.04 4.54
N SER A 67 -14.80 -0.87 3.89
CA SER A 67 -15.99 -0.34 3.21
C SER A 67 -16.17 -0.86 1.78
N ALA A 68 -17.40 -1.21 1.42
CA ALA A 68 -17.74 -1.70 0.08
C ALA A 68 -17.54 -0.64 -1.01
N HIS A 69 -17.87 0.62 -0.72
CA HIS A 69 -17.69 1.73 -1.64
C HIS A 69 -16.20 1.99 -1.91
N MET A 70 -15.32 1.85 -0.92
CA MET A 70 -13.88 1.99 -1.14
C MET A 70 -13.33 0.84 -1.99
N ARG A 71 -13.83 -0.40 -1.79
CA ARG A 71 -13.48 -1.53 -2.67
C ARG A 71 -13.83 -1.25 -4.12
N LEU A 72 -15.02 -0.70 -4.38
CA LEU A 72 -15.41 -0.27 -5.73
C LEU A 72 -14.49 0.84 -6.27
N SER A 73 -14.23 1.87 -5.48
CA SER A 73 -13.32 2.96 -5.86
C SER A 73 -11.92 2.43 -6.21
N ARG A 74 -11.40 1.45 -5.45
CA ARG A 74 -10.12 0.80 -5.73
C ARG A 74 -10.16 -0.02 -7.01
N SER A 75 -11.23 -0.76 -7.29
CA SER A 75 -11.36 -1.50 -8.56
C SER A 75 -11.34 -0.57 -9.77
N LEU A 76 -12.03 0.58 -9.70
CA LEU A 76 -12.00 1.58 -10.76
C LEU A 76 -10.60 2.18 -10.98
N LEU A 77 -9.89 2.49 -9.88
CA LEU A 77 -8.51 2.97 -9.97
C LEU A 77 -7.59 1.91 -10.57
N THR A 78 -7.70 0.64 -10.14
CA THR A 78 -6.91 -0.47 -10.68
C THR A 78 -7.16 -0.69 -12.17
N TYR A 79 -8.41 -0.53 -12.63
CA TYR A 79 -8.74 -0.60 -14.06
C TYR A 79 -8.07 0.54 -14.85
N LEU A 80 -8.02 1.75 -14.27
CA LEU A 80 -7.38 2.91 -14.90
C LEU A 80 -5.85 2.79 -14.94
N LYS A 81 -5.23 2.45 -13.80
CA LYS A 81 -3.79 2.22 -13.68
C LYS A 81 -3.51 1.24 -12.52
N PRO A 82 -3.11 -0.01 -12.81
CA PRO A 82 -2.73 -0.94 -11.76
C PRO A 82 -1.41 -0.52 -11.10
N MET A 83 -1.26 -0.86 -9.82
CA MET A 83 0.03 -0.77 -9.15
C MET A 83 1.01 -1.77 -9.78
N PRO A 84 2.26 -1.38 -10.05
CA PRO A 84 3.24 -2.26 -10.70
C PRO A 84 3.93 -3.22 -9.71
N VAL A 85 3.28 -3.49 -8.57
CA VAL A 85 3.80 -4.25 -7.43
C VAL A 85 2.68 -5.07 -6.78
N PRO A 86 3.00 -6.17 -6.07
CA PRO A 86 2.01 -6.95 -5.35
C PRO A 86 1.24 -6.10 -4.33
N CYS A 87 -0.10 -6.18 -4.42
CA CYS A 87 -1.00 -5.50 -3.50
C CYS A 87 -1.94 -6.49 -2.82
N ALA A 88 -2.35 -6.18 -1.59
CA ALA A 88 -3.43 -6.88 -0.91
C ALA A 88 -4.42 -5.90 -0.28
N THR A 89 -5.70 -6.24 -0.36
CA THR A 89 -6.75 -5.61 0.43
C THR A 89 -7.06 -6.50 1.62
N VAL A 90 -6.98 -5.95 2.83
CA VAL A 90 -7.05 -6.72 4.09
C VAL A 90 -8.05 -6.09 5.07
N PRO A 91 -8.60 -6.86 6.02
CA PRO A 91 -9.65 -6.36 6.91
C PRO A 91 -9.11 -5.52 8.08
N ASP A 92 -7.85 -5.72 8.49
CA ASP A 92 -7.28 -5.11 9.69
C ASP A 92 -5.75 -5.00 9.63
N MET A 93 -5.19 -4.37 10.66
CA MET A 93 -3.76 -4.11 10.80
C MET A 93 -2.94 -5.41 10.96
N ASP A 94 -3.45 -6.42 11.67
CA ASP A 94 -2.74 -7.70 11.85
C ASP A 94 -2.55 -8.42 10.50
N ALA A 95 -3.62 -8.49 9.70
CA ALA A 95 -3.56 -9.02 8.35
C ALA A 95 -2.63 -8.20 7.42
N ALA A 96 -2.66 -6.88 7.53
CA ALA A 96 -1.77 -6.00 6.77
C ALA A 96 -0.29 -6.26 7.09
N LEU A 97 0.04 -6.30 8.38
CA LEU A 97 1.39 -6.53 8.86
C LEU A 97 1.90 -7.94 8.49
N ARG A 98 1.05 -8.96 8.55
CA ARG A 98 1.41 -10.32 8.08
C ARG A 98 1.71 -10.34 6.59
N TYR A 99 0.88 -9.68 5.77
CA TYR A 99 1.11 -9.58 4.33
C TYR A 99 2.46 -8.95 4.03
N VAL A 100 2.74 -7.76 4.59
CA VAL A 100 4.00 -7.05 4.31
C VAL A 100 5.23 -7.75 4.89
N ALA A 101 5.11 -8.42 6.05
CA ALA A 101 6.18 -9.28 6.57
C ALA A 101 6.47 -10.44 5.61
N GLY A 102 5.43 -11.05 5.03
CA GLY A 102 5.56 -12.07 3.99
C GLY A 102 6.26 -11.55 2.74
N ARG A 103 5.93 -10.33 2.29
CA ARG A 103 6.62 -9.66 1.17
C ARG A 103 8.11 -9.45 1.46
N LEU A 104 8.46 -8.95 2.64
CA LEU A 104 9.86 -8.82 3.06
C LEU A 104 10.59 -10.16 3.05
N ALA A 105 10.00 -11.20 3.65
CA ALA A 105 10.60 -12.52 3.71
C ALA A 105 10.79 -13.14 2.31
N GLY A 106 9.81 -12.99 1.41
CA GLY A 106 9.89 -13.47 0.03
C GLY A 106 10.98 -12.81 -0.80
N GLU A 107 11.40 -11.60 -0.43
CA GLU A 107 12.52 -10.86 -1.03
C GLU A 107 13.87 -11.16 -0.34
N GLY A 108 13.93 -12.17 0.54
CA GLY A 108 15.13 -12.55 1.29
C GLY A 108 15.43 -11.66 2.50
N LEU A 109 14.59 -10.67 2.81
CA LEU A 109 14.76 -9.72 3.92
C LEU A 109 14.21 -10.27 5.24
N VAL A 110 14.59 -11.51 5.58
CA VAL A 110 14.02 -12.26 6.72
C VAL A 110 14.21 -11.53 8.05
N ALA A 111 15.39 -10.95 8.29
CA ALA A 111 15.66 -10.21 9.52
C ALA A 111 14.73 -8.98 9.68
N LEU A 112 14.40 -8.28 8.59
CA LEU A 112 13.45 -7.17 8.62
C LEU A 112 12.02 -7.67 8.87
N ALA A 113 11.63 -8.80 8.27
CA ALA A 113 10.34 -9.43 8.51
C ALA A 113 10.16 -9.83 9.99
N GLU A 114 11.19 -10.43 10.61
CA GLU A 114 11.17 -10.80 12.03
C GLU A 114 11.13 -9.57 12.94
N ARG A 115 11.91 -8.53 12.64
CA ARG A 115 11.84 -7.26 13.38
C ARG A 115 10.44 -6.66 13.34
N LEU A 116 9.78 -6.68 12.18
CA LEU A 116 8.41 -6.18 12.03
C LEU A 116 7.44 -7.03 12.86
N ARG A 117 7.53 -8.37 12.76
CA ARG A 117 6.70 -9.30 13.55
C ARG A 117 6.85 -9.06 15.04
N TYR A 118 8.08 -8.97 15.53
CA TYR A 118 8.38 -8.71 16.93
C TYR A 118 7.84 -7.35 17.39
N ARG A 119 8.12 -6.28 16.63
CA ARG A 119 7.72 -4.90 16.97
C ARG A 119 6.21 -4.76 17.15
N PHE A 120 5.43 -5.46 16.34
CA PHE A 120 3.97 -5.38 16.35
C PHE A 120 3.30 -6.59 17.03
N GLY A 121 4.07 -7.46 17.68
CA GLY A 121 3.53 -8.61 18.41
C GLY A 121 2.79 -9.62 17.53
N LEU A 122 3.14 -9.73 16.24
CA LEU A 122 2.54 -10.70 15.32
C LEU A 122 3.00 -12.10 15.72
N ARG A 123 2.20 -12.78 16.55
CA ARG A 123 2.43 -14.19 16.84
C ARG A 123 2.16 -14.99 15.57
N ILE A 124 3.08 -15.90 15.24
CA ILE A 124 2.83 -16.94 14.26
C ILE A 124 1.66 -17.75 14.82
N ARG A 125 0.46 -17.61 14.23
CA ARG A 125 -0.57 -18.63 14.41
C ARG A 125 -0.02 -19.89 13.75
N GLN A 126 0.45 -20.83 14.57
CA GLN A 126 0.67 -22.21 14.12
C GLN A 126 -0.67 -22.65 13.52
N ALA A 127 -0.65 -23.06 12.24
CA ALA A 127 -1.80 -23.74 11.66
C ALA A 127 -1.98 -25.04 12.43
N GLY A 128 -3.15 -25.21 13.05
CA GLY A 128 -3.56 -26.49 13.62
C GLY A 128 -3.95 -27.49 12.54
#